data_AF-A0A2V8MDB4-F1
#
_entry.id   AF-A0A2V8MDB4-F1
#
_cell.length_a   1.000
_cell.length_b   1.000
_cell.length_c   1.000
_cell.angle_alpha   90.00
_cell.angle_beta   90.00
_cell.angle_gamma   90.00
#
_symmetry.space_group_name_H-M   'P 1'
#
loop_
_entity.id
_entity.type
_entity.pdbx_description
1 polymer ?
#
loop_
_entity_poly.entity_id
_entity_poly.type
_entity_poly.pdbx_seq_one_letter_code
_entity_poly.pdbx_strand_id
1 'polypeptide(L)'
;IIASNHQTYLDPFWISYAIRRPVRFLAWDAAFRWPVVGPLLRMFGAWPLQLEGSDPAPIRRSLQWVSEGGAVVIFPEGGRSNPDGSMKKFKAGAVRMALEAGVPILPVTIRGGHRVWPNTLRFPRLKRGVEIIYHPLFIIEQREDEETRECARRETERLAEIVRSAL
;
A
#
# COMPACT_ATOMS: atom_id res chain seq x y z
N ILE A 1 -5.70 3.61 -7.59
CA ILE A 1 -4.59 3.22 -6.67
C ILE A 1 -5.15 2.28 -5.61
N ILE A 2 -4.39 1.32 -5.08
CA ILE A 2 -4.82 0.47 -3.95
C ILE A 2 -3.99 0.87 -2.72
N ALA A 3 -4.65 1.17 -1.60
CA ALA A 3 -3.98 1.60 -0.38
C ALA A 3 -4.39 0.71 0.80
N SER A 4 -3.40 0.18 1.52
CA SER A 4 -3.64 -0.79 2.60
C SER A 4 -2.72 -0.59 3.79
N ASN A 5 -3.15 -1.07 4.96
CA ASN A 5 -2.22 -1.34 6.06
C ASN A 5 -1.29 -2.52 5.72
N HIS A 6 -0.16 -2.63 6.41
CA HIS A 6 0.91 -3.58 6.11
C HIS A 6 1.35 -4.38 7.35
N GLN A 7 0.84 -5.60 7.53
CA GLN A 7 1.16 -6.47 8.66
C GLN A 7 2.21 -7.56 8.37
N THR A 8 2.26 -8.12 7.16
CA THR A 8 3.10 -9.29 6.83
C THR A 8 3.83 -9.15 5.49
N TYR A 9 4.85 -9.98 5.26
CA TYR A 9 5.54 -10.02 3.95
C TYR A 9 4.66 -10.54 2.80
N LEU A 10 3.55 -11.23 3.12
CA LEU A 10 2.64 -11.80 2.13
C LEU A 10 1.46 -10.88 1.81
N ASP A 11 1.35 -9.73 2.45
CA ASP A 11 0.28 -8.75 2.17
C ASP A 11 0.14 -8.40 0.68
N PRO A 12 1.23 -8.17 -0.09
CA PRO A 12 1.14 -7.96 -1.53
C PRO A 12 0.37 -9.08 -2.26
N PHE A 13 0.61 -10.32 -1.86
CA PHE A 13 -0.03 -11.51 -2.44
C PHE A 13 -1.51 -11.56 -2.06
N TRP A 14 -1.84 -11.38 -0.77
CA TRP A 14 -3.22 -11.47 -0.30
C TRP A 14 -4.13 -10.41 -0.93
N ILE A 15 -3.64 -9.18 -1.08
CA ILE A 15 -4.39 -8.08 -1.72
C ILE A 15 -4.59 -8.35 -3.21
N SER A 16 -3.61 -8.93 -3.89
CA SER A 16 -3.67 -9.07 -5.35
C SER A 16 -4.52 -10.25 -5.80
N TYR A 17 -4.74 -11.23 -4.93
CA TYR A 17 -5.47 -12.45 -5.26
C TYR A 17 -6.88 -12.19 -5.84
N ALA A 18 -7.61 -11.20 -5.32
CA ALA A 18 -8.96 -10.88 -5.79
C ALA A 18 -8.99 -9.80 -6.90
N ILE A 19 -7.85 -9.20 -7.23
CA ILE A 19 -7.78 -8.08 -8.18
C ILE A 19 -7.55 -8.62 -9.59
N ARG A 20 -8.51 -8.38 -10.48
CA ARG A 20 -8.45 -8.82 -11.89
C ARG A 20 -7.67 -7.87 -12.82
N ARG A 21 -7.03 -6.84 -12.28
CA ARG A 21 -6.19 -5.89 -13.03
C ARG A 21 -4.71 -6.23 -12.83
N PRO A 22 -3.83 -5.97 -13.81
CA PRO A 22 -2.39 -6.08 -13.61
C PRO A 22 -1.91 -5.22 -12.43
N VAL A 23 -1.46 -5.86 -11.36
CA VAL A 23 -1.01 -5.19 -10.12
C VAL A 23 0.50 -5.02 -10.12
N ARG A 24 0.95 -3.83 -9.73
CA ARG A 24 2.34 -3.50 -9.43
C ARG A 24 2.46 -2.98 -8.00
N PHE A 25 3.65 -3.08 -7.44
CA PHE A 25 3.94 -2.64 -6.07
C PHE A 25 5.12 -1.70 -6.07
N LEU A 26 5.17 -0.81 -5.09
CA LEU A 26 6.39 -0.09 -4.74
C LEU A 26 6.99 -0.73 -3.49
N ALA A 27 8.21 -1.20 -3.59
CA ALA A 27 8.91 -1.87 -2.49
C ALA A 27 10.29 -1.24 -2.27
N TRP A 28 10.76 -1.29 -1.03
CA TRP A 28 12.06 -0.73 -0.66
C TRP A 28 13.18 -1.38 -1.50
N ASP A 29 13.97 -0.54 -2.17
CA ASP A 29 15.04 -0.96 -3.08
C ASP A 29 16.06 -1.92 -2.45
N ALA A 30 16.46 -1.68 -1.20
CA ALA A 30 17.40 -2.56 -0.49
C ALA A 30 16.87 -4.00 -0.34
N ALA A 31 15.55 -4.18 -0.24
CA ALA A 31 14.94 -5.51 -0.12
C ALA A 31 15.12 -6.37 -1.37
N PHE A 32 15.38 -5.76 -2.54
CA PHE A 32 15.67 -6.48 -3.78
C PHE A 32 17.02 -7.20 -3.78
N ARG A 33 17.92 -6.87 -2.83
CA ARG A 33 19.23 -7.52 -2.68
C ARG A 33 19.18 -8.75 -1.77
N TRP A 34 18.06 -9.01 -1.09
CA TRP A 34 17.91 -10.16 -0.20
C TRP A 34 17.66 -11.45 -1.00
N PRO A 35 18.35 -12.57 -0.68
CA PRO A 35 18.40 -13.76 -1.53
C PRO A 35 17.04 -14.48 -1.71
N VAL A 36 16.11 -14.30 -0.77
CA VAL A 36 14.75 -14.89 -0.85
C VAL A 36 13.70 -13.84 -1.19
N VAL A 37 13.74 -12.67 -0.52
CA VAL A 37 12.72 -11.63 -0.70
C VAL A 37 12.86 -10.92 -2.04
N GLY A 38 14.08 -10.68 -2.53
CA GLY A 38 14.31 -9.97 -3.78
C GLY A 38 13.72 -10.69 -5.01
N PRO A 39 13.98 -11.99 -5.21
CA PRO A 39 13.32 -12.76 -6.27
C PRO A 39 11.80 -12.76 -6.17
N LEU A 40 11.23 -12.89 -4.95
CA LEU A 40 9.79 -12.83 -4.74
C LEU A 40 9.21 -11.47 -5.13
N LEU A 41 9.85 -10.36 -4.72
CA LEU A 41 9.42 -9.01 -5.11
C LEU A 41 9.39 -8.83 -6.62
N ARG A 42 10.41 -9.33 -7.34
CA ARG A 42 10.45 -9.28 -8.82
C ARG A 42 9.36 -10.15 -9.45
N MET A 43 9.15 -11.35 -8.93
CA MET A 43 8.11 -12.28 -9.37
C MET A 43 6.71 -11.68 -9.20
N PHE A 44 6.46 -10.98 -8.10
CA PHE A 44 5.22 -10.24 -7.86
C PHE A 44 5.17 -8.88 -8.59
N GLY A 45 6.18 -8.54 -9.39
CA GLY A 45 6.17 -7.35 -10.22
C GLY A 45 6.40 -6.04 -9.48
N ALA A 46 7.02 -6.06 -8.30
CA ALA A 46 7.37 -4.85 -7.55
C ALA A 46 8.45 -4.03 -8.26
N TRP A 47 8.32 -2.70 -8.19
CA TRP A 47 9.36 -1.75 -8.57
C TRP A 47 10.11 -1.25 -7.33
N PRO A 48 11.44 -1.07 -7.45
CA PRO A 48 12.23 -0.51 -6.37
C PRO A 48 11.87 0.96 -6.16
N LEU A 49 11.72 1.33 -4.89
CA LEU A 49 11.50 2.68 -4.42
C LEU A 49 12.52 2.98 -3.33
N GLN A 50 13.27 4.06 -3.51
CA GLN A 50 14.12 4.61 -2.46
C GLN A 50 13.22 5.34 -1.45
N LEU A 51 13.32 4.97 -0.17
CA LEU A 51 12.58 5.63 0.91
C LEU A 51 13.19 7.00 1.26
N GLU A 52 14.47 7.18 0.95
CA GLU A 52 15.25 8.40 1.14
C GLU A 52 15.70 8.93 -0.22
N GLY A 53 15.65 10.25 -0.41
CA GLY A 53 15.94 10.89 -1.69
C GLY A 53 14.69 11.21 -2.51
N SER A 54 14.91 11.81 -3.68
CA SER A 54 13.87 12.40 -4.52
C SER A 54 13.80 11.76 -5.90
N ASP A 55 14.19 10.49 -6.07
CA ASP A 55 14.05 9.85 -7.38
C ASP A 55 12.55 9.77 -7.75
N PRO A 56 12.07 10.56 -8.73
CA PRO A 56 10.66 10.59 -9.08
C PRO A 56 10.31 9.46 -10.05
N ALA A 57 11.29 8.71 -10.57
CA ALA A 57 11.06 7.72 -11.62
C ALA A 57 10.05 6.62 -11.22
N PRO A 58 10.10 6.02 -10.01
CA PRO A 58 9.10 5.03 -9.61
C PRO A 58 7.69 5.59 -9.51
N ILE A 59 7.55 6.85 -9.08
CA ILE A 59 6.26 7.56 -9.02
C ILE A 59 5.74 7.82 -10.42
N ARG A 60 6.56 8.39 -11.32
CA ARG A 60 6.19 8.62 -12.72
C ARG A 60 5.77 7.33 -13.42
N ARG A 61 6.51 6.25 -13.20
CA ARG A 61 6.16 4.93 -13.73
C ARG A 61 4.83 4.41 -13.20
N SER A 62 4.55 4.67 -11.92
CA SER A 62 3.27 4.31 -11.30
C SER A 62 2.11 5.08 -11.91
N LEU A 63 2.27 6.37 -12.17
CA LEU A 63 1.27 7.21 -12.83
C LEU A 63 0.96 6.69 -14.25
N GLN A 64 2.01 6.44 -15.04
CA GLN A 64 1.85 5.85 -16.39
C GLN A 64 1.15 4.49 -16.34
N TRP A 65 1.53 3.62 -15.42
CA TRP A 65 0.92 2.29 -15.30
C TRP A 65 -0.57 2.35 -14.96
N VAL A 66 -0.94 3.29 -14.09
CA VAL A 66 -2.33 3.50 -13.71
C VAL A 66 -3.14 4.06 -14.89
N SER A 67 -2.58 4.98 -15.68
CA SER A 67 -3.25 5.52 -16.88
C SER A 67 -3.43 4.47 -17.98
N GLU A 68 -2.53 3.48 -18.08
CA GLU A 68 -2.64 2.32 -18.98
C GLU A 68 -3.64 1.25 -18.48
N GLY A 69 -4.36 1.50 -17.38
CA GLY A 69 -5.36 0.58 -16.84
C GLY A 69 -4.79 -0.43 -15.82
N GLY A 70 -3.52 -0.32 -15.47
CA GLY A 70 -2.91 -1.07 -14.36
C GLY A 70 -3.36 -0.60 -12.97
N ALA A 71 -3.05 -1.39 -11.94
CA ALA A 71 -3.22 -1.01 -10.54
C ALA A 71 -1.87 -0.96 -9.83
N VAL A 72 -1.70 -0.01 -8.92
CA VAL A 72 -0.52 0.08 -8.05
C VAL A 72 -0.97 -0.04 -6.60
N VAL A 73 -0.36 -0.97 -5.87
CA VAL A 73 -0.53 -1.14 -4.42
C VAL A 73 0.52 -0.32 -3.69
N ILE A 74 0.06 0.50 -2.76
CA ILE A 74 0.88 1.33 -1.89
C ILE A 74 0.50 1.03 -0.44
N PHE A 75 1.52 0.87 0.40
CA PHE A 75 1.36 0.75 1.85
C PHE A 75 1.71 2.12 2.48
N PRO A 76 0.72 2.98 2.78
CA PRO A 76 1.00 4.35 3.17
C PRO A 76 1.71 4.46 4.52
N GLU A 77 1.76 3.39 5.31
CA GLU A 77 2.58 3.28 6.54
C GLU A 77 4.09 3.45 6.27
N GLY A 78 4.56 3.26 5.03
CA GLY A 78 5.98 3.36 4.66
C GLY A 78 6.86 2.27 5.27
N GLY A 79 6.24 1.21 5.79
CA GLY A 79 6.85 0.07 6.44
C GLY A 79 5.76 -0.82 7.03
N ARG A 80 6.14 -1.95 7.62
CA ARG A 80 5.17 -2.81 8.33
C ARG A 80 4.69 -2.15 9.62
N SER A 81 3.49 -2.54 10.07
CA SER A 81 2.85 -2.15 11.31
C SER A 81 3.77 -2.35 12.52
N ASN A 82 3.44 -1.69 13.62
CA ASN A 82 4.25 -1.70 14.84
C ASN A 82 4.40 -3.12 15.42
N PRO A 83 5.39 -3.37 16.30
CA PRO A 83 5.58 -4.67 16.92
C PRO A 83 4.38 -5.19 17.72
N ASP A 84 3.50 -4.30 18.17
CA ASP A 84 2.22 -4.62 18.84
C ASP A 84 1.07 -4.90 17.86
N GLY A 85 1.32 -4.80 16.55
CA GLY A 85 0.34 -4.98 15.48
C GLY A 85 -0.47 -3.73 15.15
N SER A 86 -0.23 -2.60 15.84
CA SER A 86 -0.94 -1.35 15.57
C SER A 86 -0.50 -0.73 14.23
N MET A 87 -1.47 -0.20 13.51
CA MET A 87 -1.26 0.50 12.24
C MET A 87 -0.49 1.81 12.46
N LYS A 88 0.52 2.06 11.64
CA LYS A 88 1.27 3.32 11.65
C LYS A 88 0.49 4.47 11.01
N LYS A 89 0.94 5.70 11.28
CA LYS A 89 0.42 6.88 10.58
C LYS A 89 0.67 6.76 9.07
N PHE A 90 -0.37 7.01 8.29
CA PHE A 90 -0.26 7.02 6.83
C PHE A 90 0.48 8.26 6.34
N LYS A 91 1.36 8.06 5.37
CA LYS A 91 2.01 9.12 4.58
C LYS A 91 1.12 9.50 3.40
N ALA A 92 1.20 10.76 2.98
CA ALA A 92 0.34 11.30 1.93
C ALA A 92 0.64 10.81 0.49
N GLY A 93 1.68 9.99 0.29
CA GLY A 93 2.14 9.58 -1.05
C GLY A 93 1.07 8.89 -1.90
N ALA A 94 0.24 8.03 -1.29
CA ALA A 94 -0.85 7.35 -2.01
C ALA A 94 -1.94 8.33 -2.49
N VAL A 95 -2.32 9.28 -1.63
CA VAL A 95 -3.33 10.30 -1.94
C VAL A 95 -2.80 11.30 -2.98
N ARG A 96 -1.55 11.75 -2.85
CA ARG A 96 -0.92 12.63 -3.84
C ARG A 96 -0.86 11.98 -5.22
N MET A 97 -0.49 10.71 -5.30
CA MET A 97 -0.45 9.98 -6.58
C MET A 97 -1.86 9.81 -7.17
N ALA A 98 -2.88 9.61 -6.34
CA ALA A 98 -4.26 9.46 -6.81
C ALA A 98 -4.82 10.78 -7.35
N LEU A 99 -4.53 11.90 -6.68
CA LEU A 99 -4.84 13.26 -7.15
C LEU A 99 -4.15 13.54 -8.50
N GLU A 100 -2.85 13.26 -8.60
CA GLU A 100 -2.07 13.52 -9.81
C GLU A 100 -2.52 12.65 -11.00
N ALA A 101 -2.90 11.39 -10.75
CA ALA A 101 -3.42 10.50 -11.78
C ALA A 101 -4.91 10.72 -12.09
N GLY A 102 -5.64 11.50 -11.29
CA GLY A 102 -7.09 11.66 -11.44
C GLY A 102 -7.87 10.36 -11.27
N VAL A 103 -7.43 9.45 -10.39
CA VAL A 103 -8.06 8.14 -10.18
C VAL A 103 -8.50 7.92 -8.72
N PRO A 104 -9.51 7.07 -8.47
CA PRO A 104 -9.89 6.72 -7.11
C PRO A 104 -8.83 5.86 -6.40
N ILE A 105 -8.94 5.83 -5.07
CA ILE A 105 -8.24 4.87 -4.22
C ILE A 105 -9.21 3.72 -3.89
N LEU A 106 -8.72 2.48 -3.94
CA LEU A 106 -9.38 1.32 -3.34
C LEU A 106 -8.74 1.10 -1.95
N PRO A 107 -9.41 1.46 -0.85
CA PRO A 107 -8.92 1.16 0.48
C PRO A 107 -9.07 -0.33 0.76
N VAL A 108 -8.05 -0.92 1.37
CA VAL A 108 -8.05 -2.34 1.76
C VAL A 108 -7.58 -2.47 3.20
N THR A 109 -8.30 -3.26 4.00
CA THR A 109 -7.88 -3.62 5.35
C THR A 109 -7.42 -5.07 5.39
N ILE A 110 -6.22 -5.28 5.92
CA ILE A 110 -5.67 -6.58 6.25
C ILE A 110 -5.84 -6.80 7.75
N ARG A 111 -6.72 -7.73 8.11
CA ARG A 111 -7.01 -8.08 9.50
C ARG A 111 -6.41 -9.44 9.85
N GLY A 112 -5.76 -9.51 11.01
CA GLY A 112 -5.22 -10.76 11.56
C GLY A 112 -3.85 -11.18 11.01
N GLY A 113 -3.28 -10.47 10.04
CA GLY A 113 -1.93 -10.70 9.51
C GLY A 113 -0.85 -10.74 10.60
N HIS A 114 -0.85 -9.79 11.53
CA HIS A 114 0.11 -9.76 12.65
C HIS A 114 -0.02 -11.01 13.56
N ARG A 115 -1.22 -11.56 13.73
CA ARG A 115 -1.44 -12.78 14.53
C ARG A 115 -0.91 -14.03 13.84
N VAL A 116 -0.86 -14.02 12.50
CA VAL A 116 -0.36 -15.10 11.65
C VAL A 116 1.15 -15.02 11.54
N TRP A 117 1.70 -13.87 11.17
CA TRP A 117 3.13 -13.72 10.92
C TRP A 117 3.64 -12.34 11.36
N PRO A 118 3.83 -12.12 12.68
CA PRO A 118 4.44 -10.91 13.18
C PRO A 118 5.89 -10.82 12.71
N ASN A 119 6.42 -9.60 12.67
CA ASN A 119 7.79 -9.32 12.21
C ASN A 119 8.89 -9.99 13.06
N THR A 120 8.57 -10.50 14.25
CA THR A 120 9.46 -11.22 15.16
C THR A 120 9.62 -12.71 14.84
N LEU A 121 8.71 -13.30 14.06
CA LEU A 121 8.74 -14.72 13.75
C LEU A 121 9.37 -15.00 12.38
N ARG A 122 10.20 -16.04 12.33
CA ARG A 122 10.80 -16.53 11.08
C ARG A 122 9.80 -17.23 10.16
N PHE A 123 8.76 -17.86 10.72
CA PHE A 123 7.74 -18.62 9.98
C PHE A 123 6.31 -18.29 10.45
N PRO A 124 5.29 -18.38 9.57
CA PRO A 124 3.91 -18.08 9.91
C PRO A 124 3.25 -19.16 10.77
N ARG A 125 2.25 -18.76 11.56
CA ARG A 125 1.36 -19.65 12.31
C ARG A 125 0.19 -20.09 11.42
N LEU A 126 0.22 -21.32 10.93
CA LEU A 126 -0.73 -21.85 9.94
C LEU A 126 -2.18 -22.03 10.45
N LYS A 127 -2.42 -22.02 11.76
CA LYS A 127 -3.76 -22.21 12.35
C LYS A 127 -4.60 -20.93 12.48
N ARG A 128 -4.16 -19.82 11.89
CA ARG A 128 -4.83 -18.52 11.97
C ARG A 128 -5.06 -17.97 10.56
N GLY A 129 -6.24 -17.39 10.34
CA GLY A 129 -6.60 -16.78 9.06
C GLY A 129 -6.17 -15.31 8.96
N VAL A 130 -5.95 -14.86 7.72
CA VAL A 130 -5.86 -13.46 7.34
C VAL A 130 -7.14 -13.12 6.58
N GLU A 131 -7.76 -12.00 6.92
CA GLU A 131 -8.94 -11.50 6.22
C GLU A 131 -8.58 -10.23 5.46
N ILE A 132 -9.01 -10.17 4.20
CA ILE A 132 -8.79 -9.03 3.31
C ILE A 132 -10.13 -8.39 3.01
N ILE A 133 -10.30 -7.16 3.46
CA ILE A 133 -11.55 -6.41 3.38
C ILE A 133 -11.33 -5.29 2.37
N TYR A 134 -12.03 -5.37 1.24
CA TYR A 134 -12.03 -4.33 0.21
C TYR A 134 -13.16 -3.35 0.50
N HIS A 135 -12.83 -2.08 0.64
CA HIS A 135 -13.81 -1.02 0.91
C HIS A 135 -14.34 -0.43 -0.39
N PRO A 136 -15.46 0.33 -0.34
CA PRO A 136 -15.89 1.14 -1.47
C PRO A 136 -14.77 2.05 -1.99
N LEU A 137 -14.83 2.39 -3.28
CA LEU A 137 -13.86 3.30 -3.89
C LEU A 137 -13.89 4.65 -3.17
N PHE A 138 -12.72 5.07 -2.72
CA PHE A 138 -12.48 6.35 -2.10
C PHE A 138 -12.13 7.37 -3.18
N ILE A 139 -13.09 8.24 -3.47
CA ILE A 139 -12.92 9.36 -4.39
C ILE A 139 -12.38 10.54 -3.60
N ILE A 140 -11.34 11.16 -4.12
CA ILE A 140 -10.71 12.32 -3.50
C ILE A 140 -11.37 13.57 -4.06
N GLU A 141 -11.92 14.41 -3.19
CA GLU A 141 -12.54 15.67 -3.53
C GLU A 141 -11.64 16.82 -3.06
N GLN A 142 -10.97 17.48 -3.99
CA GLN A 142 -10.22 18.70 -3.71
C GLN A 142 -11.15 19.90 -3.83
N ARG A 143 -11.18 20.76 -2.80
CA ARG A 143 -11.94 22.01 -2.85
C ARG A 143 -11.22 23.02 -3.73
N GLU A 144 -11.96 23.92 -4.39
CA GLU A 144 -11.39 24.91 -5.32
C GLU A 144 -10.27 25.76 -4.69
N ASP A 145 -10.44 26.17 -3.43
CA ASP A 145 -9.48 27.02 -2.71
C ASP A 145 -8.43 26.24 -1.90
N GLU A 146 -8.43 24.91 -1.97
CA GLU A 146 -7.57 24.07 -1.12
C GLU A 146 -6.27 23.69 -1.81
N GLU A 147 -5.14 24.00 -1.16
CA GLU A 147 -3.83 23.56 -1.64
C GLU A 147 -3.76 22.03 -1.71
N THR A 148 -3.16 21.49 -2.77
CA THR A 148 -3.02 20.04 -2.99
C THR A 148 -2.36 19.32 -1.80
N ARG A 149 -1.44 19.98 -1.11
CA ARG A 149 -0.75 19.40 0.07
C ARG A 149 -1.71 19.26 1.27
N GLU A 150 -2.59 20.23 1.47
CA GLU A 150 -3.58 20.21 2.54
C GLU A 150 -4.66 19.16 2.27
N CYS A 151 -5.22 19.16 1.05
CA CYS A 151 -6.14 18.13 0.58
C CYS A 151 -5.53 16.74 0.78
N ALA A 152 -4.29 16.54 0.32
CA ALA A 152 -3.63 15.26 0.47
C ALA A 152 -3.48 14.82 1.93
N ARG A 153 -3.23 15.75 2.87
CA ARG A 153 -3.14 15.43 4.30
C ARG A 153 -4.51 15.04 4.87
N ARG A 154 -5.54 15.85 4.65
CA ARG A 154 -6.91 15.59 5.12
C ARG A 154 -7.44 14.25 4.61
N GLU A 155 -7.28 14.00 3.33
CA GLU A 155 -7.80 12.80 2.68
C GLU A 155 -6.97 11.56 3.06
N THR A 156 -5.70 11.73 3.43
CA THR A 156 -4.90 10.64 4.02
C THR A 156 -5.41 10.24 5.41
N GLU A 157 -5.83 11.21 6.22
CA GLU A 157 -6.40 10.94 7.55
C GLU A 157 -7.74 10.18 7.42
N ARG A 158 -8.63 10.64 6.53
CA ARG A 158 -9.89 9.94 6.19
C ARG A 158 -9.66 8.52 5.65
N LEU A 159 -8.70 8.36 4.73
CA LEU A 159 -8.32 7.06 4.19
C LEU A 159 -7.84 6.11 5.32
N ALA A 160 -7.02 6.62 6.25
CA ALA A 160 -6.54 5.84 7.37
C ALA A 160 -7.68 5.42 8.32
N GLU A 161 -8.69 6.27 8.54
CA GLU A 161 -9.89 5.93 9.31
C GLU A 161 -10.70 4.82 8.67
N ILE A 162 -10.92 4.87 7.35
CA ILE A 162 -11.62 3.81 6.61
C ILE A 162 -10.89 2.47 6.80
N VAL A 163 -9.58 2.44 6.56
CA VAL A 163 -8.80 1.21 6.72
C VAL A 163 -8.79 0.73 8.17
N ARG A 164 -8.74 1.64 9.15
CA ARG A 164 -8.75 1.31 10.58
C ARG A 164 -10.09 0.79 11.07
N SER A 165 -11.21 1.24 10.49
CA SER A 165 -12.56 0.86 10.94
C SER A 165 -12.84 -0.64 10.87
N ALA A 166 -12.05 -1.39 10.09
CA ALA A 166 -12.21 -2.82 9.89
C ALA A 166 -11.07 -3.68 10.50
N LEU A 167 -10.16 -3.09 11.30
CA LEU A 167 -9.09 -3.82 12.00
C LEU A 167 -9.59 -4.54 13.26
#